data_AF-A0A2N4T338-F1
#
_entry.id   AF-A0A2N4T338-F1
#
_cell.length_a   1.000
_cell.length_b   1.000
_cell.length_c   1.000
_cell.angle_alpha   90.00
_cell.angle_beta   90.00
_cell.angle_gamma   90.00
#
_symmetry.space_group_name_H-M   'P 1'
#
loop_
_entity.id
_entity.type
_entity.pdbx_description
1 polymer ?
#
loop_
_entity_poly.entity_id
_entity_poly.type
_entity_poly.pdbx_seq_one_letter_code
_entity_poly.pdbx_strand_id
1 'polypeptide(L)'
;MTQQQAAAALEEYRAERGPALRRLRSRPEAQGAAPGDLLDGTPGSTAPLRDRTTARITALGTGPRTLDADPTRSRWPSRARHGKLVDPHPPEESLLLVDGFCADLPERHPALVERLVDALCERDGVVSVHRYGPAALVVGVPEWDEVRLKPWLSLWLERNLPH
;
A
#
# COMPACT_ATOMS: atom_id res chain seq x y z
N MET A 1 -13.77 10.54 -13.01
CA MET A 1 -14.20 9.21 -12.55
C MET A 1 -15.61 9.34 -11.99
N THR A 2 -16.55 8.50 -12.43
CA THR A 2 -17.91 8.47 -11.87
C THR A 2 -17.96 7.63 -10.59
N GLN A 3 -19.03 7.76 -9.80
CA GLN A 3 -19.23 6.93 -8.59
C GLN A 3 -19.21 5.43 -8.92
N GLN A 4 -19.78 5.04 -10.06
CA GLN A 4 -19.81 3.65 -10.52
C GLN A 4 -18.41 3.15 -10.91
N GLN A 5 -17.60 4.00 -11.57
CA GLN A 5 -16.20 3.68 -11.88
C GLN A 5 -15.36 3.56 -10.61
N ALA A 6 -15.59 4.42 -9.62
CA ALA A 6 -14.91 4.36 -8.33
C ALA A 6 -15.23 3.06 -7.57
N ALA A 7 -16.50 2.64 -7.58
CA ALA A 7 -16.93 1.39 -6.96
C ALA A 7 -16.31 0.16 -7.66
N ALA A 8 -16.27 0.16 -8.99
CA ALA A 8 -15.64 -0.92 -9.76
C ALA A 8 -14.12 -1.00 -9.51
N ALA A 9 -13.43 0.14 -9.48
CA ALA A 9 -12.00 0.20 -9.17
C ALA A 9 -11.69 -0.27 -7.73
N LEU A 10 -12.58 0.04 -6.78
CA LEU A 10 -12.46 -0.45 -5.41
C LEU A 10 -12.64 -1.97 -5.30
N GLU A 11 -13.58 -2.54 -6.05
CA GLU A 11 -13.81 -3.99 -6.05
C GLU A 11 -12.64 -4.74 -6.70
N GLU A 12 -12.12 -4.22 -7.81
CA GLU A 12 -10.89 -4.71 -8.44
C GLU A 12 -9.71 -4.69 -7.45
N TYR A 13 -9.53 -3.57 -6.74
CA TYR A 13 -8.50 -3.43 -5.70
C TYR A 13 -8.62 -4.49 -4.61
N ARG A 14 -9.83 -4.78 -4.13
CA ARG A 14 -10.07 -5.80 -3.10
C ARG A 14 -9.72 -7.21 -3.61
N ALA A 15 -10.16 -7.55 -4.81
CA ALA A 15 -9.90 -8.86 -5.41
C ALA A 15 -8.39 -9.13 -5.58
N GLU A 16 -7.58 -8.08 -5.80
CA GLU A 16 -6.14 -8.17 -5.97
C GLU A 16 -5.35 -8.38 -4.66
N ARG A 17 -5.92 -8.10 -3.47
CA ARG A 17 -5.19 -8.12 -2.19
C ARG A 17 -4.60 -9.49 -1.84
N GLY A 18 -5.43 -10.54 -1.88
CA GLY A 18 -4.99 -11.91 -1.58
C GLY A 18 -3.89 -12.39 -2.54
N PRO A 19 -4.05 -12.27 -3.87
CA PRO A 19 -3.00 -12.53 -4.84
C PRO A 19 -1.72 -11.71 -4.63
N ALA A 20 -1.82 -10.41 -4.33
CA ALA A 20 -0.67 -9.55 -4.06
C ALA A 20 0.13 -10.03 -2.85
N LEU A 21 -0.57 -10.40 -1.78
CA LEU A 21 0.05 -10.92 -0.57
C LEU A 21 0.72 -12.27 -0.79
N ARG A 22 0.06 -13.19 -1.52
CA ARG A 22 0.68 -14.47 -1.90
C ARG A 22 1.97 -14.24 -2.70
N ARG A 23 1.97 -13.30 -3.65
CA ARG A 23 3.16 -12.94 -4.43
C ARG A 23 4.29 -12.37 -3.56
N LEU A 24 3.97 -11.53 -2.58
CA LEU A 24 4.97 -11.02 -1.63
C LEU A 24 5.58 -12.15 -0.80
N ARG A 25 4.73 -13.07 -0.31
CA ARG A 25 5.14 -14.22 0.52
C ARG A 25 5.91 -15.29 -0.27
N SER A 26 5.55 -15.50 -1.53
CA SER A 26 6.14 -16.53 -2.39
C SER A 26 7.44 -16.10 -3.06
N ARG A 27 8.04 -14.96 -2.69
CA ARG A 27 9.26 -14.42 -3.32
C ARG A 27 10.48 -14.63 -2.42
N PRO A 28 11.09 -15.83 -2.41
CA PRO A 28 12.33 -16.09 -1.70
C PRO A 28 13.51 -15.55 -2.52
N GLU A 29 13.81 -14.25 -2.45
CA GLU A 29 14.95 -13.71 -3.18
C GLU A 29 16.19 -13.44 -2.30
N ALA A 30 17.18 -14.32 -2.50
CA ALA A 30 18.64 -14.13 -2.51
C ALA A 30 19.42 -13.67 -1.25
N GLN A 31 18.80 -13.35 -0.12
CA GLN A 31 19.55 -13.01 1.11
C GLN A 31 19.17 -13.91 2.29
N GLY A 32 19.64 -15.17 2.28
CA GLY A 32 19.93 -16.01 3.46
C GLY A 32 18.90 -16.24 4.58
N ALA A 33 17.79 -15.52 4.61
CA ALA A 33 16.75 -15.60 5.62
C ALA A 33 15.64 -16.51 5.11
N ALA A 34 15.21 -17.45 5.95
CA ALA A 34 14.07 -18.30 5.62
C ALA A 34 12.82 -17.41 5.42
N PRO A 35 12.01 -17.65 4.38
CA PRO A 35 10.80 -16.87 4.11
C PRO A 35 9.84 -16.79 5.30
N GLY A 36 9.86 -17.80 6.17
CA GLY A 36 9.06 -17.86 7.39
C GLY A 36 9.48 -16.88 8.48
N ASP A 37 10.75 -16.51 8.58
CA ASP A 37 11.27 -15.68 9.68
C ASP A 37 11.04 -14.17 9.42
N LEU A 38 10.98 -13.77 8.15
CA LEU A 38 10.66 -12.39 7.75
C LEU A 38 9.14 -12.13 7.66
N LEU A 39 8.33 -13.18 7.72
CA LEU A 39 6.90 -13.13 7.46
C LEU A 39 6.13 -14.04 8.43
N ASP A 40 6.59 -14.16 9.67
CA ASP A 40 6.06 -15.07 10.72
C ASP A 40 4.65 -14.71 11.26
N GLY A 41 4.01 -13.69 10.69
CA GLY A 41 2.70 -13.18 11.10
C GLY A 41 2.76 -12.17 12.25
N THR A 42 3.94 -11.94 12.85
CA THR A 42 4.05 -11.11 14.06
C THR A 42 4.24 -9.62 13.74
N PRO A 43 3.87 -8.73 14.67
CA PRO A 43 4.27 -7.32 14.72
C PRO A 43 5.74 -7.06 14.36
N GLY A 44 6.67 -7.84 14.92
CA GLY A 44 8.12 -7.65 14.72
C GLY A 44 8.58 -7.94 13.29
N SER A 45 7.82 -8.70 12.50
CA SER A 45 8.18 -8.99 11.09
C SER A 45 7.91 -7.83 10.12
N THR A 46 7.12 -6.83 10.53
CA THR A 46 6.70 -5.73 9.64
C THR A 46 7.84 -4.75 9.35
N ALA A 47 8.70 -4.44 10.33
CA ALA A 47 9.84 -3.56 10.11
C ALA A 47 10.91 -4.18 9.17
N PRO A 48 11.37 -5.43 9.37
CA PRO A 48 12.26 -6.11 8.42
C PRO A 48 11.68 -6.21 7.01
N LEU A 49 10.38 -6.50 6.89
CA LEU A 49 9.70 -6.54 5.59
C LEU A 49 9.66 -5.17 4.90
N ARG A 50 9.37 -4.11 5.65
CA ARG A 50 9.40 -2.73 5.16
C ARG A 50 10.80 -2.37 4.68
N ASP A 51 11.82 -2.61 5.48
CA ASP A 51 13.20 -2.21 5.18
C ASP A 51 13.72 -2.96 3.95
N ARG A 52 13.40 -4.25 3.83
CA ARG A 52 13.68 -5.04 2.63
C ARG A 52 12.96 -4.51 1.40
N THR A 53 11.67 -4.20 1.53
CA THR A 53 10.85 -3.65 0.43
C THR A 53 11.43 -2.32 -0.04
N THR A 54 11.77 -1.42 0.88
CA THR A 54 12.43 -0.14 0.60
C THR A 54 13.76 -0.35 -0.12
N ALA A 55 14.65 -1.21 0.41
CA ALA A 55 15.94 -1.48 -0.19
C ALA A 55 15.82 -2.00 -1.64
N ARG A 56 14.85 -2.90 -1.89
CA ARG A 56 14.59 -3.42 -3.24
C ARG A 56 14.05 -2.33 -4.17
N ILE A 57 13.12 -1.51 -3.72
CA ILE A 57 12.58 -0.38 -4.49
C ILE A 57 13.70 0.60 -4.85
N THR A 58 14.57 0.94 -3.90
CA THR A 58 15.74 1.79 -4.13
C THR A 58 16.68 1.20 -5.19
N ALA A 59 16.95 -0.11 -5.11
CA ALA A 59 17.80 -0.80 -6.09
C ALA A 59 17.18 -0.84 -7.51
N LEU A 60 15.85 -0.91 -7.60
CA LEU A 60 15.12 -0.92 -8.87
C LEU A 60 15.06 0.45 -9.55
N GLY A 61 15.18 1.54 -8.78
CA GLY A 61 15.14 2.91 -9.30
C GLY A 61 13.82 3.24 -9.98
N THR A 62 13.90 3.93 -11.11
CA THR A 62 12.74 4.37 -11.91
C THR A 62 12.58 3.54 -13.18
N GLY A 63 11.34 3.44 -13.67
CA GLY A 63 11.02 2.82 -14.94
C GLY A 63 11.79 3.48 -16.10
N PRO A 64 12.22 2.71 -17.11
CA PRO A 64 12.98 3.24 -18.25
C PRO A 64 12.11 3.93 -19.30
N ARG A 65 10.77 3.88 -19.16
CA ARG A 65 9.81 4.43 -20.11
C ARG A 65 8.90 5.43 -19.38
N THR A 66 8.27 6.30 -20.15
CA THR A 66 7.21 7.17 -19.64
C THR A 66 5.97 6.34 -19.34
N LEU A 67 5.12 6.85 -18.46
CA LEU A 67 3.87 6.23 -18.02
C LEU A 67 2.94 5.79 -19.18
N ASP A 68 2.91 6.57 -20.26
CA ASP A 68 2.04 6.32 -21.41
C ASP A 68 2.64 5.28 -22.36
N ALA A 69 3.97 5.11 -22.34
CA ALA A 69 4.70 4.18 -23.19
C ALA A 69 5.06 2.87 -22.49
N ASP A 70 4.72 2.70 -21.21
CA ASP A 70 5.04 1.47 -20.47
C ASP A 70 4.08 0.33 -20.86
N PRO A 71 4.55 -0.71 -21.57
CA PRO A 71 3.69 -1.82 -22.02
C PRO A 71 3.19 -2.69 -20.85
N THR A 72 3.79 -2.56 -19.67
CA THR A 72 3.43 -3.33 -18.48
C THR A 72 2.26 -2.74 -17.71
N ARG A 73 1.80 -1.53 -18.08
CA ARG A 73 0.74 -0.79 -17.39
C ARG A 73 -0.53 -1.61 -17.17
N SER A 74 -0.90 -2.47 -18.12
CA SER A 74 -2.07 -3.37 -18.00
C SER A 74 -1.94 -4.40 -16.89
N ARG A 75 -0.72 -4.77 -16.49
CA ARG A 75 -0.43 -5.76 -15.44
C ARG A 75 -0.21 -5.14 -14.06
N TRP A 76 -0.11 -3.82 -13.97
CA TRP A 76 0.10 -3.14 -12.70
C TRP A 76 -1.07 -3.37 -11.75
N PRO A 77 -0.86 -3.32 -10.42
CA PRO A 77 -1.96 -3.28 -9.48
C PRO A 77 -2.96 -2.18 -9.84
N SER A 78 -4.25 -2.43 -9.65
CA SER A 78 -5.33 -1.48 -9.89
C SER A 78 -5.07 -0.11 -9.22
N ARG A 79 -4.51 -0.11 -8.00
CA ARG A 79 -4.07 1.10 -7.28
C ARG A 79 -3.08 1.95 -8.09
N ALA A 80 -2.16 1.32 -8.80
CA ALA A 80 -1.17 1.99 -9.63
C ALA A 80 -1.76 2.42 -10.99
N ARG A 81 -2.68 1.62 -11.57
CA ARG A 81 -3.37 1.97 -12.82
C ARG A 81 -4.31 3.17 -12.67
N HIS A 82 -5.05 3.22 -11.56
CA HIS A 82 -6.05 4.26 -11.27
C HIS A 82 -5.51 5.39 -10.40
N GLY A 83 -4.31 5.23 -9.85
CA GLY A 83 -3.64 6.23 -9.02
C GLY A 83 -2.99 7.35 -9.83
N LYS A 84 -2.62 8.43 -9.15
CA LYS A 84 -1.85 9.54 -9.73
C LYS A 84 -0.36 9.25 -9.71
N LEU A 85 0.10 8.38 -10.61
CA LEU A 85 1.53 8.27 -10.91
C LEU A 85 1.93 9.40 -11.88
N VAL A 86 3.16 9.89 -11.73
CA VAL A 86 3.78 10.86 -12.63
C VAL A 86 5.16 10.34 -13.06
N ASP A 87 5.65 10.81 -14.20
CA ASP A 87 7.01 10.49 -14.65
C ASP A 87 8.08 11.26 -13.85
N PRO A 88 9.25 10.66 -13.59
CA PRO A 88 9.56 9.25 -13.79
C PRO A 88 8.82 8.36 -12.77
N HIS A 89 8.23 7.26 -13.23
CA HIS A 89 7.43 6.37 -12.39
C HIS A 89 8.24 5.16 -11.90
N PRO A 90 7.86 4.49 -10.79
CA PRO A 90 8.49 3.24 -10.37
C PRO A 90 8.21 2.10 -11.38
N PRO A 91 9.15 1.16 -11.59
CA PRO A 91 8.92 0.01 -12.47
C PRO A 91 7.84 -0.92 -11.90
N GLU A 92 7.26 -1.78 -12.75
CA GLU A 92 6.21 -2.76 -12.40
C GLU A 92 6.55 -3.55 -11.13
N GLU A 93 7.80 -3.97 -10.98
CA GLU A 93 8.23 -4.75 -9.82
C GLU A 93 8.09 -3.97 -8.50
N SER A 94 8.51 -2.69 -8.48
CA SER A 94 8.34 -1.83 -7.31
C SER A 94 6.87 -1.63 -6.96
N LEU A 95 6.01 -1.47 -7.98
CA LEU A 95 4.56 -1.34 -7.79
C LEU A 95 3.96 -2.61 -7.17
N LEU A 96 4.36 -3.80 -7.63
CA LEU A 96 3.91 -5.08 -7.08
C LEU A 96 4.39 -5.30 -5.64
N LEU A 97 5.62 -4.89 -5.30
CA LEU A 97 6.16 -5.00 -3.95
C LEU A 97 5.39 -4.11 -2.96
N VAL A 98 5.16 -2.84 -3.32
CA VAL A 98 4.35 -1.91 -2.50
C VAL A 98 2.93 -2.44 -2.34
N ASP A 99 2.34 -2.98 -3.39
CA ASP A 99 0.98 -3.51 -3.35
C ASP A 99 0.85 -4.71 -2.40
N GLY A 100 1.81 -5.63 -2.45
CA GLY A 100 1.91 -6.75 -1.52
C GLY A 100 2.09 -6.28 -0.07
N PHE A 101 3.01 -5.34 0.19
CA PHE A 101 3.24 -4.80 1.53
C PHE A 101 1.98 -4.14 2.10
N CYS A 102 1.28 -3.35 1.29
CA CYS A 102 0.00 -2.74 1.69
C CYS A 102 -1.11 -3.76 1.93
N ALA A 103 -1.06 -4.95 1.33
CA ALA A 103 -1.99 -6.04 1.62
C ALA A 103 -1.64 -6.77 2.93
N ASP A 104 -0.36 -6.85 3.31
CA ASP A 104 0.09 -7.57 4.50
C ASP A 104 -0.28 -6.84 5.82
N LEU A 105 -0.14 -5.52 5.84
CA LEU A 105 -0.39 -4.69 7.04
C LEU A 105 -1.80 -4.85 7.64
N PRO A 106 -2.91 -4.71 6.88
CA PRO A 106 -4.25 -4.92 7.43
C PRO A 106 -4.58 -6.37 7.75
N GLU A 107 -3.92 -7.35 7.11
CA GLU A 107 -4.12 -8.78 7.42
C GLU A 107 -3.52 -9.15 8.77
N ARG A 108 -2.32 -8.64 9.08
CA ARG A 108 -1.61 -8.96 10.33
C ARG A 108 -1.97 -8.06 11.48
N HIS A 109 -2.27 -6.79 11.20
CA HIS A 109 -2.51 -5.77 12.22
C HIS A 109 -3.90 -5.14 12.09
N PRO A 110 -4.99 -5.92 12.17
CA PRO A 110 -6.34 -5.36 12.08
C PRO A 110 -6.58 -4.32 13.19
N ALA A 111 -6.00 -4.50 14.38
CA ALA A 111 -6.07 -3.54 15.47
C ALA A 111 -5.33 -2.22 15.17
N LEU A 112 -4.26 -2.24 14.36
CA LEU A 112 -3.60 -1.01 13.91
C LEU A 112 -4.51 -0.24 12.96
N VAL A 113 -5.29 -0.94 12.13
CA VAL A 113 -6.27 -0.31 11.24
C VAL A 113 -7.40 0.34 12.05
N GLU A 114 -7.90 -0.29 13.11
CA GLU A 114 -8.88 0.34 14.01
C GLU A 114 -8.31 1.62 14.64
N ARG A 115 -7.09 1.55 15.19
CA ARG A 115 -6.44 2.74 15.77
C ARG A 115 -6.24 3.86 14.74
N LEU A 116 -5.97 3.51 13.49
CA LEU A 116 -5.85 4.49 12.40
C LEU A 116 -7.21 5.14 12.10
N VAL A 117 -8.29 4.34 12.10
CA VAL A 117 -9.65 4.85 11.93
C VAL A 117 -10.01 5.81 13.06
N ASP A 118 -9.76 5.43 14.31
CA ASP A 118 -10.02 6.29 15.47
C ASP A 118 -9.23 7.60 15.38
N ALA A 119 -7.93 7.51 15.08
CA ALA A 119 -7.07 8.69 14.94
C ALA A 119 -7.48 9.60 13.78
N LEU A 120 -8.05 9.06 12.70
CA LEU A 120 -8.61 9.84 11.60
C LEU A 120 -9.93 10.51 12.02
N CYS A 121 -10.80 9.80 12.73
CA CYS A 121 -12.08 10.35 13.21
C CYS A 121 -11.89 11.53 14.18
N GLU A 122 -10.84 11.51 15.00
CA GLU A 122 -10.52 12.59 15.95
C GLU A 122 -9.83 13.80 15.31
N ARG A 123 -9.58 13.77 14.00
CA ARG A 123 -8.68 14.71 13.36
C ARG A 123 -9.42 15.90 12.73
N ASP A 124 -8.99 17.11 13.09
CA ASP A 124 -9.54 18.34 12.51
C ASP A 124 -9.46 18.37 10.98
N GLY A 125 -10.62 18.53 10.32
CA GLY A 125 -10.77 18.54 8.87
C GLY A 125 -11.10 17.18 8.24
N VAL A 126 -11.15 16.10 9.03
CA VAL A 126 -11.78 14.83 8.63
C VAL A 126 -13.26 14.90 8.95
N VAL A 127 -14.11 14.70 7.93
CA VAL A 127 -15.57 14.74 8.06
C VAL A 127 -16.22 13.36 8.00
N SER A 128 -15.51 12.36 7.47
CA SER A 128 -15.97 10.98 7.47
C SER A 128 -14.82 9.99 7.31
N VAL A 129 -14.98 8.80 7.90
CA VAL A 129 -14.10 7.65 7.69
C VAL A 129 -14.98 6.43 7.46
N HIS A 130 -14.86 5.81 6.29
CA HIS A 130 -15.58 4.60 5.94
C HIS A 130 -14.61 3.46 5.69
N ARG A 131 -14.78 2.38 6.46
CA ARG A 131 -14.04 1.14 6.24
C ARG A 131 -14.73 0.28 5.19
N TYR A 132 -13.94 -0.19 4.24
CA TYR A 132 -14.39 -0.94 3.08
C TYR A 132 -13.66 -2.28 3.01
N GLY A 133 -14.00 -3.17 3.96
CA GLY A 133 -13.28 -4.44 4.17
C GLY A 133 -11.97 -4.24 4.94
N PRO A 134 -11.06 -5.23 4.95
CA PRO A 134 -9.84 -5.13 5.75
C PRO A 134 -8.83 -4.12 5.18
N ALA A 135 -8.82 -3.89 3.86
CA ALA A 135 -7.68 -3.29 3.16
C ALA A 135 -7.90 -1.88 2.58
N ALA A 136 -9.07 -1.27 2.81
CA ALA A 136 -9.39 0.05 2.27
C ALA A 136 -10.14 0.92 3.27
N LEU A 137 -9.67 2.15 3.42
CA LEU A 137 -10.35 3.24 4.13
C LEU A 137 -10.64 4.35 3.11
N VAL A 138 -11.86 4.85 3.11
CA VAL A 138 -12.22 6.07 2.39
C VAL A 138 -12.42 7.16 3.43
N VAL A 139 -11.62 8.22 3.32
CA VAL A 139 -11.61 9.33 4.26
C VAL A 139 -12.11 10.57 3.55
N GLY A 140 -13.19 11.16 4.06
CA GLY A 140 -13.66 12.47 3.63
C GLY A 140 -12.85 13.56 4.31
N VAL A 141 -12.04 14.28 3.54
CA VAL A 141 -11.23 15.41 4.03
C VAL A 141 -11.36 16.60 3.07
N PRO A 142 -12.50 17.30 3.04
CA PRO A 142 -12.76 18.35 2.06
C PRO A 142 -11.76 19.52 2.14
N GLU A 143 -11.18 19.73 3.32
CA GLU A 143 -10.20 20.79 3.58
C GLU A 143 -8.74 20.31 3.53
N TRP A 144 -8.51 19.01 3.31
CA TRP A 144 -7.16 18.49 3.16
C TRP A 144 -6.89 18.11 1.72
N ASP A 145 -5.66 18.39 1.29
CA ASP A 145 -5.11 17.86 0.05
C ASP A 145 -4.20 16.66 0.34
N GLU A 146 -3.66 16.07 -0.74
CA GLU A 146 -2.70 14.98 -0.64
C GLU A 146 -1.42 15.39 0.10
N VAL A 147 -1.07 16.68 0.08
CA VAL A 147 0.14 17.24 0.71
C VAL A 147 0.00 17.27 2.23
N ARG A 148 -1.23 17.37 2.76
CA ARG A 148 -1.49 17.29 4.20
C ARG A 148 -1.77 15.86 4.67
N LEU A 149 -2.55 15.10 3.92
CA LEU A 149 -2.97 13.75 4.32
C LEU A 149 -1.80 12.75 4.27
N LYS A 150 -0.99 12.75 3.22
CA LYS A 150 0.10 11.77 3.05
C LYS A 150 1.16 11.88 4.15
N PRO A 151 1.71 13.06 4.47
CA PRO A 151 2.71 13.17 5.54
C PRO A 151 2.14 12.82 6.91
N TRP A 152 0.88 13.17 7.19
CA TRP A 152 0.25 12.79 8.45
C TRP A 152 0.12 11.26 8.59
N LEU A 153 -0.35 10.59 7.54
CA LEU A 153 -0.46 9.13 7.52
C LEU A 153 0.91 8.46 7.68
N SER A 154 1.94 8.95 6.97
CA SER A 154 3.31 8.44 7.09
C SER A 154 3.84 8.54 8.52
N LEU A 155 3.73 9.72 9.14
CA LEU A 155 4.19 9.94 10.52
C LEU A 155 3.39 9.12 11.53
N TRP A 156 2.09 8.99 11.33
CA TRP A 156 1.26 8.17 12.21
C TRP A 156 1.66 6.69 12.12
N LEU A 157 1.85 6.16 10.92
CA LEU A 157 2.28 4.78 10.71
C LEU A 157 3.68 4.55 11.28
N GLU A 158 4.63 5.46 11.07
CA GLU A 158 5.98 5.35 11.65
C GLU A 158 5.97 5.25 13.18
N ARG A 159 5.05 5.96 13.85
CA ARG A 159 4.93 5.97 15.32
C ARG A 159 4.18 4.77 15.88
N ASN A 160 3.30 4.16 15.09
CA ASN A 160 2.36 3.14 15.56
C ASN A 160 2.63 1.75 14.97
N LEU A 161 3.51 1.65 13.98
CA LEU A 161 4.01 0.36 13.50
C LEU A 161 4.91 -0.25 14.56
N PRO A 162 4.69 -1.54 14.90
CA PRO A 162 5.56 -2.25 15.81
C PRO A 162 6.98 -2.36 15.22
N HIS A 163 7.98 -2.10 16.07
CA HIS A 163 9.40 -2.25 15.77
C HIS A 163 9.89 -3.68 15.97
#